data_AF-A0A497PBN7-F1
#
_entry.id   AF-A0A497PBN7-F1
#
_cell.length_a   1.000
_cell.length_b   1.000
_cell.length_c   1.000
_cell.angle_alpha   90.00
_cell.angle_beta   90.00
_cell.angle_gamma   90.00
#
_symmetry.space_group_name_H-M   'P 1'
#
loop_
_entity.id
_entity.type
_entity.pdbx_description
1 polymer ?
#
loop_
_entity_poly.entity_id
_entity_poly.type
_entity_poly.pdbx_seq_one_letter_code
_entity_poly.pdbx_strand_id
1 'polypeptide(L)'
;MIARRRNDDIRKLIDHIQATLVELFDQMRELRRLLDMPMREETAVPESSSPAEEPPSAPLFSGVEAKGLRTESVGADSDRSASEPSSHGAGESSPRPVEASAPLASADETPPSSRVDAASIRATISRVLDPFAHEVASGDTPAAVLAEHLEEAKNYLITPDRPNERVARDMDIVLRFLRARGERGIRPEERDNILKRIERWKAHLAVSAVPSG
;
A
#
# COMPACT_ATOMS: atom_id res chain seq x y z
N MET A 1 19.99 30.12 -35.32
CA MET A 1 21.12 29.15 -35.29
C MET A 1 21.46 28.65 -33.87
N ILE A 2 21.44 29.51 -32.84
CA ILE A 2 21.83 29.17 -31.46
C ILE A 2 21.01 28.02 -30.84
N ALA A 3 19.69 27.97 -31.09
CA ALA A 3 18.82 26.92 -30.55
C ALA A 3 19.12 25.51 -31.09
N ARG A 4 19.65 25.39 -32.33
CA ARG A 4 20.03 24.09 -32.90
C ARG A 4 21.29 23.54 -32.23
N ARG A 5 22.33 24.38 -32.04
CA ARG A 5 23.54 24.00 -31.29
C ARG A 5 23.23 23.50 -29.88
N ARG A 6 22.36 24.20 -29.15
CA ARG A 6 21.95 23.78 -27.80
C ARG A 6 21.28 22.40 -27.80
N ASN A 7 20.45 22.09 -28.80
CA ASN A 7 19.83 20.77 -28.93
C ASN A 7 20.87 19.69 -29.25
N ASP A 8 21.86 19.99 -30.07
CA ASP A 8 22.94 19.04 -30.40
C ASP A 8 23.83 18.77 -29.18
N ASP A 9 24.11 19.78 -28.35
CA ASP A 9 24.86 19.63 -27.11
C ASP A 9 24.10 18.79 -26.07
N ILE A 10 22.77 18.97 -25.98
CA ILE A 10 21.90 18.16 -25.12
C ILE A 10 21.88 16.70 -25.59
N ARG A 11 21.80 16.45 -26.89
CA ARG A 11 21.85 15.08 -27.45
C ARG A 11 23.16 14.39 -27.13
N LYS A 12 24.29 15.07 -27.33
CA LYS A 12 25.62 14.55 -26.97
C LYS A 12 25.75 14.24 -25.48
N LEU A 13 25.17 15.08 -24.62
CA LEU A 13 25.16 14.84 -23.18
C LEU A 13 24.32 13.60 -22.83
N ILE A 14 23.16 13.43 -23.45
CA ILE A 14 22.31 12.24 -23.28
C ILE A 14 23.06 10.99 -23.73
N ASP A 15 23.66 11.01 -24.92
CA ASP A 15 24.41 9.87 -25.46
C ASP A 15 25.59 9.50 -24.55
N HIS A 16 26.29 10.50 -24.01
CA HIS A 16 27.38 10.28 -23.06
C HIS A 16 26.88 9.63 -21.76
N ILE A 17 25.81 10.16 -21.16
CA ILE A 17 25.22 9.59 -19.93
C ILE A 17 24.77 8.15 -20.18
N GLN A 18 24.13 7.87 -21.31
CA GLN A 18 23.68 6.53 -21.66
C GLN A 18 24.86 5.56 -21.81
N ALA A 19 25.96 5.98 -22.46
CA ALA A 19 27.17 5.17 -22.56
C ALA A 19 27.77 4.86 -21.18
N THR A 20 27.88 5.87 -20.30
CA THR A 20 28.42 5.69 -18.95
C THR A 20 27.56 4.75 -18.10
N LEU A 21 26.23 4.82 -18.23
CA LEU A 21 25.33 3.92 -17.50
C LEU A 21 25.45 2.46 -17.95
N VAL A 22 25.64 2.23 -19.26
CA VAL A 22 25.89 0.88 -19.80
C VAL A 22 27.21 0.34 -19.26
N GLU A 23 28.28 1.14 -19.30
CA GLU A 23 29.59 0.77 -18.77
C GLU A 23 29.53 0.42 -17.27
N LEU A 24 28.84 1.22 -16.47
CA LEU A 24 28.65 0.95 -15.04
C LEU A 24 27.87 -0.34 -14.79
N PHE A 25 26.85 -0.60 -15.61
CA PHE A 25 26.09 -1.84 -15.51
C PHE A 25 26.96 -3.07 -15.83
N ASP A 26 27.80 -2.98 -16.86
CA ASP A 26 28.74 -4.04 -17.22
C ASP A 26 29.77 -4.27 -16.09
N GLN A 27 30.29 -3.20 -15.48
CA GLN A 27 31.19 -3.30 -14.32
C GLN A 27 30.52 -4.00 -13.13
N MET A 28 29.29 -3.60 -12.77
CA MET A 28 28.55 -4.25 -11.69
C MET A 28 28.22 -5.71 -12.00
N ARG A 29 27.90 -6.03 -13.25
CA ARG A 29 27.65 -7.40 -13.71
C ARG A 29 28.92 -8.24 -13.61
N GLU A 30 30.07 -7.70 -13.98
CA GLU A 30 31.35 -8.40 -13.88
C GLU A 30 31.77 -8.60 -12.41
N LEU A 31 31.58 -7.59 -11.55
CA LEU A 31 31.81 -7.73 -10.11
C LEU A 31 30.93 -8.81 -9.49
N ARG A 32 29.66 -8.88 -9.90
CA ARG A 32 28.75 -9.95 -9.48
C ARG A 32 29.20 -11.31 -10.01
N ARG A 33 29.68 -11.39 -11.25
CA ARG A 33 30.26 -12.62 -11.82
C ARG A 33 31.50 -13.08 -11.03
N LEU A 34 32.35 -12.14 -10.61
CA LEU A 34 33.52 -12.44 -9.78
C LEU A 34 33.13 -12.89 -8.37
N LEU A 35 32.02 -12.40 -7.83
CA LEU A 35 31.51 -12.79 -6.52
C LEU A 35 30.75 -14.13 -6.56
N ASP A 36 30.05 -14.41 -7.66
CA ASP A 36 29.38 -15.67 -7.96
C ASP A 36 30.33 -16.75 -8.53
N MET A 37 31.63 -16.47 -8.64
CA MET A 37 32.65 -17.49 -8.90
C MET A 37 32.91 -18.25 -7.60
N PRO A 38 32.44 -19.51 -7.44
CA PRO A 38 32.95 -20.34 -6.35
C PRO A 38 34.45 -20.48 -6.58
N MET A 39 35.25 -20.09 -5.58
CA MET A 39 36.63 -20.53 -5.44
C MET A 39 36.63 -22.05 -5.60
N ARG A 40 36.96 -22.52 -6.80
CA ARG A 40 37.06 -23.93 -7.13
C ARG A 40 38.43 -24.17 -7.73
N GLU A 41 39.45 -23.86 -6.94
CA GLU A 41 40.78 -24.42 -7.09
C GLU A 41 41.23 -24.97 -5.73
N GLU A 42 41.32 -26.31 -5.73
CA GLU A 42 42.21 -27.15 -4.94
C GLU A 42 42.04 -27.20 -3.40
N THR A 43 41.30 -28.21 -2.94
CA THR A 43 41.89 -29.28 -2.11
C THR A 43 40.98 -30.50 -2.08
N ALA A 44 41.62 -31.66 -2.17
CA ALA A 44 41.05 -32.99 -2.32
C ALA A 44 40.49 -33.56 -1.00
N VAL A 45 39.31 -34.23 -1.07
CA VAL A 45 38.73 -35.36 -0.28
C VAL A 45 38.90 -35.46 1.26
N PRO A 46 38.12 -36.29 2.00
CA PRO A 46 36.70 -36.69 1.94
C PRO A 46 35.92 -36.36 3.26
N GLU A 47 34.61 -36.61 3.25
CA GLU A 47 33.77 -37.06 4.38
C GLU A 47 33.95 -36.42 5.77
N SER A 48 32.94 -35.68 6.23
CA SER A 48 32.11 -36.08 7.40
C SER A 48 31.31 -34.89 7.95
N SER A 49 30.03 -35.16 8.23
CA SER A 49 29.16 -34.50 9.20
C SER A 49 28.54 -33.12 8.86
N SER A 50 27.23 -33.18 8.61
CA SER A 50 26.21 -32.13 8.72
C SER A 50 25.92 -31.79 10.21
N PRO A 51 25.02 -30.85 10.58
CA PRO A 51 24.95 -29.41 10.30
C PRO A 51 24.72 -28.57 11.59
N ALA A 52 25.17 -27.32 11.67
CA ALA A 52 24.61 -26.35 12.62
C ALA A 52 25.00 -24.89 12.31
N GLU A 53 23.98 -24.04 12.37
CA GLU A 53 23.97 -22.64 12.82
C GLU A 53 24.38 -21.48 11.89
N GLU A 54 23.46 -20.52 11.89
CA GLU A 54 23.41 -19.22 11.21
C GLU A 54 24.60 -18.31 11.56
N PRO A 55 25.06 -17.43 10.64
CA PRO A 55 25.86 -16.28 11.02
C PRO A 55 24.97 -15.09 11.45
N PRO A 56 25.27 -14.43 12.58
CA PRO A 56 24.51 -13.29 13.06
C PRO A 56 24.72 -12.07 12.16
N SER A 57 23.61 -11.48 11.71
CA SER A 57 23.58 -10.21 10.98
C SER A 57 23.93 -9.06 11.92
N ALA A 58 25.13 -8.48 11.78
CA ALA A 58 25.52 -7.25 12.46
C ALA A 58 24.75 -6.04 11.88
N PRO A 59 24.13 -5.17 12.69
CA PRO A 59 23.44 -3.99 12.19
C PRO A 59 24.43 -2.87 11.87
N LEU A 60 24.51 -2.52 10.59
CA LEU A 60 25.41 -1.51 9.99
C LEU A 60 24.78 -0.10 9.95
N PHE A 61 24.13 0.37 11.02
CA PHE A 61 23.71 1.77 11.09
C PHE A 61 23.91 2.33 12.50
N SER A 62 25.11 2.92 12.68
CA SER A 62 25.43 3.82 13.78
C SER A 62 24.54 5.06 13.71
N GLY A 63 23.83 5.34 14.81
CA GLY A 63 22.94 6.47 14.96
C GLY A 63 23.71 7.79 14.96
N VAL A 64 23.38 8.66 14.01
CA VAL A 64 23.78 10.08 14.02
C VAL A 64 22.71 10.88 14.76
N GLU A 65 23.15 11.57 15.80
CA GLU A 65 22.34 12.48 16.61
C GLU A 65 21.80 13.66 15.78
N ALA A 66 20.51 13.95 15.95
CA ALA A 66 19.91 15.21 15.54
C ALA A 66 19.40 15.95 16.79
N LYS A 67 20.24 16.86 17.26
CA LYS A 67 19.92 17.92 18.22
C LYS A 67 19.08 18.98 17.51
N GLY A 68 17.83 19.18 17.94
CA GLY A 68 16.94 20.15 17.26
C GLY A 68 15.68 20.51 18.05
N LEU A 69 15.84 21.52 18.92
CA LEU A 69 14.90 22.60 19.24
C LEU A 69 13.40 22.30 19.51
N ARG A 70 13.08 22.48 20.80
CA ARG A 70 11.79 22.94 21.31
C ARG A 70 11.28 24.15 20.53
N THR A 71 10.02 24.12 20.13
CA THR A 71 9.23 25.35 19.95
C THR A 71 7.84 25.11 20.54
N GLU A 72 7.54 25.86 21.58
CA GLU A 72 6.22 26.05 22.16
C GLU A 72 5.41 27.00 21.28
N SER A 73 4.13 26.68 21.04
CA SER A 73 3.06 27.64 20.77
C SER A 73 1.76 26.95 21.19
N VAL A 74 1.25 27.19 22.40
CA VAL A 74 0.31 28.26 22.78
C VAL A 74 -0.95 28.28 21.90
N GLY A 75 -2.09 28.14 22.58
CA GLY A 75 -3.40 27.86 22.01
C GLY A 75 -4.21 29.07 21.56
N ALA A 76 -5.40 28.74 21.04
CA ALA A 76 -6.62 29.55 20.89
C ALA A 76 -7.65 28.58 20.26
N ASP A 77 -8.60 28.02 21.01
CA ASP A 77 -9.85 28.65 21.45
C ASP A 77 -10.66 29.28 20.30
N SER A 78 -11.70 28.56 19.86
CA SER A 78 -12.87 29.12 19.19
C SER A 78 -14.01 28.11 19.24
N ASP A 79 -14.68 28.15 20.38
CA ASP A 79 -16.10 27.90 20.55
C ASP A 79 -16.91 28.92 19.71
N ARG A 80 -17.83 28.45 18.85
CA ARG A 80 -19.16 29.08 18.69
C ARG A 80 -20.08 28.41 17.65
N SER A 81 -21.28 28.11 18.17
CA SER A 81 -22.61 28.41 17.61
C SER A 81 -23.15 27.63 16.41
N ALA A 82 -23.96 26.64 16.76
CA ALA A 82 -25.41 26.55 16.50
C ALA A 82 -25.99 27.40 15.34
N SER A 83 -26.70 26.71 14.45
CA SER A 83 -28.02 27.12 13.94
C SER A 83 -28.73 25.91 13.33
N GLU A 84 -29.77 25.43 13.99
CA GLU A 84 -30.89 24.73 13.35
C GLU A 84 -31.57 25.67 12.33
N PRO A 85 -32.37 25.11 11.42
CA PRO A 85 -33.80 25.29 11.65
C PRO A 85 -34.61 24.02 11.44
N SER A 86 -35.49 23.80 12.41
CA SER A 86 -36.67 22.94 12.34
C SER A 86 -37.81 23.62 11.58
N SER A 87 -38.88 22.85 11.31
CA SER A 87 -40.24 23.19 10.83
C SER A 87 -40.50 22.79 9.37
N HIS A 88 -41.56 22.06 8.97
CA HIS A 88 -42.82 21.60 9.60
C HIS A 88 -43.41 20.50 8.66
N GLY A 89 -43.97 19.41 9.20
CA GLY A 89 -45.41 19.10 9.12
C GLY A 89 -45.80 18.30 7.85
N ALA A 90 -46.72 17.34 7.84
CA ALA A 90 -47.72 16.88 8.78
C ALA A 90 -48.31 15.53 8.31
N GLY A 91 -48.99 14.82 9.21
CA GLY A 91 -50.08 13.87 8.91
C GLY A 91 -49.64 12.41 8.75
N GLU A 92 -49.59 11.59 9.79
CA GLU A 92 -50.72 11.00 10.55
C GLU A 92 -51.64 10.12 9.69
N SER A 93 -51.51 8.79 9.85
CA SER A 93 -52.63 7.83 10.09
C SER A 93 -52.11 6.38 10.11
N SER A 94 -52.01 5.81 11.31
CA SER A 94 -52.27 4.37 11.58
C SER A 94 -53.81 4.17 11.65
N PRO A 95 -54.45 2.97 11.67
CA PRO A 95 -53.94 1.65 12.11
C PRO A 95 -54.50 0.34 11.44
N ARG A 96 -53.67 -0.73 11.42
CA ARG A 96 -53.93 -2.17 11.80
C ARG A 96 -54.98 -3.05 11.03
N PRO A 97 -55.20 -4.36 11.38
CA PRO A 97 -54.48 -5.63 11.06
C PRO A 97 -55.29 -6.71 10.30
N VAL A 98 -54.63 -7.76 9.78
CA VAL A 98 -55.07 -9.19 9.76
C VAL A 98 -53.86 -10.06 9.34
N GLU A 99 -53.21 -10.81 10.22
CA GLU A 99 -53.47 -12.18 10.73
C GLU A 99 -53.24 -13.35 9.75
N ALA A 100 -52.35 -14.25 10.21
CA ALA A 100 -52.21 -15.68 9.95
C ALA A 100 -51.81 -16.18 8.55
N SER A 101 -50.59 -16.73 8.45
CA SER A 101 -50.38 -18.19 8.57
C SER A 101 -48.90 -18.56 8.40
N ALA A 102 -48.34 -19.26 9.38
CA ALA A 102 -47.10 -20.03 9.23
C ALA A 102 -47.34 -21.23 8.29
N PRO A 103 -46.28 -21.84 7.75
CA PRO A 103 -45.80 -23.03 8.45
C PRO A 103 -44.28 -23.17 8.53
N LEU A 104 -43.89 -23.72 9.68
CA LEU A 104 -42.69 -24.48 10.03
C LEU A 104 -41.87 -25.02 8.85
N ALA A 105 -40.61 -24.61 8.77
CA ALA A 105 -39.53 -25.46 8.31
C ALA A 105 -38.31 -25.17 9.19
N SER A 106 -37.91 -26.19 9.95
CA SER A 106 -36.75 -26.19 10.83
C SER A 106 -35.50 -25.73 10.09
N ALA A 107 -35.05 -24.51 10.39
CA ALA A 107 -33.67 -24.12 10.16
C ALA A 107 -32.92 -24.46 11.43
N ASP A 108 -32.15 -25.53 11.34
CA ASP A 108 -31.06 -25.92 12.23
C ASP A 108 -30.38 -24.67 12.82
N GLU A 109 -30.53 -24.47 14.13
CA GLU A 109 -29.74 -23.50 14.89
C GLU A 109 -28.30 -24.00 14.94
N THR A 110 -27.57 -23.78 13.85
CA THR A 110 -26.11 -23.74 13.93
C THR A 110 -25.76 -22.40 14.60
N PRO A 111 -25.09 -22.38 15.77
CA PRO A 111 -24.67 -21.13 16.38
C PRO A 111 -23.78 -20.37 15.39
N PRO A 112 -23.95 -19.04 15.19
CA PRO A 112 -23.06 -18.27 14.35
C PRO A 112 -21.69 -18.26 15.03
N SER A 113 -20.86 -19.24 14.67
CA SER A 113 -19.46 -19.28 15.03
C SER A 113 -18.85 -18.02 14.47
N SER A 114 -18.41 -17.12 15.35
CA SER A 114 -17.87 -15.80 15.04
C SER A 114 -16.51 -15.85 14.33
N ARG A 115 -16.23 -16.92 13.58
CA ARG A 115 -15.14 -16.98 12.61
C ARG A 115 -15.58 -16.18 11.41
N VAL A 116 -15.12 -14.95 11.34
CA VAL A 116 -15.16 -14.21 10.08
C VAL A 116 -14.39 -15.04 9.06
N ASP A 117 -15.12 -15.64 8.13
CA ASP A 117 -14.52 -16.55 7.16
C ASP A 117 -13.47 -15.80 6.34
N ALA A 118 -12.30 -16.41 6.19
CA ALA A 118 -11.20 -15.84 5.39
C ALA A 118 -11.67 -15.47 3.96
N ALA A 119 -12.66 -16.20 3.42
CA ALA A 119 -13.30 -15.88 2.15
C ALA A 119 -14.09 -14.56 2.20
N SER A 120 -14.86 -14.31 3.27
CA SER A 120 -15.58 -13.05 3.46
C SER A 120 -14.62 -11.86 3.60
N ILE A 121 -13.48 -12.06 4.25
CA ILE A 121 -12.47 -11.00 4.41
C ILE A 121 -11.80 -10.69 3.07
N ARG A 122 -11.42 -11.72 2.31
CA ARG A 122 -10.91 -11.54 0.95
C ARG A 122 -11.90 -10.82 0.05
N ALA A 123 -13.18 -11.21 0.09
CA ALA A 123 -14.23 -10.54 -0.69
C ALA A 123 -14.36 -9.07 -0.29
N THR A 124 -14.26 -8.75 1.00
CA THR A 124 -14.30 -7.37 1.51
C THR A 124 -13.09 -6.56 1.03
N ILE A 125 -11.89 -7.13 1.10
CA ILE A 125 -10.65 -6.49 0.64
C ILE A 125 -10.72 -6.21 -0.87
N SER A 126 -11.13 -7.19 -1.67
CA SER A 126 -11.33 -7.04 -3.11
C SER A 126 -12.37 -5.97 -3.42
N ARG A 127 -13.52 -5.98 -2.74
CA ARG A 127 -14.57 -4.97 -2.94
C ARG A 127 -14.08 -3.54 -2.73
N VAL A 128 -13.10 -3.33 -1.84
CA VAL A 128 -12.57 -1.99 -1.53
C VAL A 128 -11.38 -1.63 -2.43
N LEU A 129 -10.47 -2.57 -2.70
CA LEU A 129 -9.25 -2.28 -3.45
C LEU A 129 -9.37 -2.47 -4.97
N ASP A 130 -10.33 -3.26 -5.46
CA ASP A 130 -10.53 -3.48 -6.90
C ASP A 130 -11.04 -2.22 -7.63
N PRO A 131 -12.00 -1.44 -7.08
CA PRO A 131 -12.39 -0.16 -7.69
C PRO A 131 -11.21 0.81 -7.81
N PHE A 132 -10.44 0.95 -6.73
CA PHE A 132 -9.23 1.75 -6.74
C PHE A 132 -8.19 1.25 -7.77
N ALA A 133 -7.97 -0.06 -7.86
CA ALA A 133 -7.07 -0.64 -8.85
C ALA A 133 -7.55 -0.37 -10.28
N HIS A 134 -8.85 -0.44 -10.54
CA HIS A 134 -9.41 -0.12 -11.85
C HIS A 134 -9.18 1.35 -12.22
N GLU A 135 -9.38 2.28 -11.29
CA GLU A 135 -9.14 3.72 -11.52
C GLU A 135 -7.66 4.01 -11.78
N VAL A 136 -6.77 3.39 -10.99
CA VAL A 136 -5.32 3.47 -11.22
C VAL A 136 -4.94 2.90 -12.59
N ALA A 137 -5.58 1.81 -13.03
CA ALA A 137 -5.28 1.18 -14.32
C ALA A 137 -5.75 2.04 -15.51
N SER A 138 -6.94 2.65 -15.42
CA SER A 138 -7.44 3.61 -16.42
C SER A 138 -6.48 4.80 -16.53
N GLY A 139 -6.05 5.35 -15.39
CA GLY A 139 -5.16 6.52 -15.32
C GLY A 139 -5.79 7.82 -15.83
N ASP A 140 -7.11 7.84 -16.05
CA ASP A 140 -7.87 9.03 -16.40
C ASP A 140 -8.18 9.90 -15.16
N THR A 141 -8.10 9.29 -13.97
CA THR A 141 -8.38 9.93 -12.68
C THR A 141 -7.18 10.76 -12.19
N PRO A 142 -7.38 12.02 -11.76
CA PRO A 142 -6.33 12.83 -11.14
C PRO A 142 -5.77 12.17 -9.88
N ALA A 143 -4.46 12.33 -9.62
CA ALA A 143 -3.80 11.72 -8.47
C ALA A 143 -4.36 12.20 -7.12
N ALA A 144 -4.88 13.42 -7.05
CA ALA A 144 -5.57 13.94 -5.86
C ALA A 144 -6.81 13.13 -5.47
N VAL A 145 -7.68 12.81 -6.44
CA VAL A 145 -8.89 12.01 -6.22
C VAL A 145 -8.52 10.57 -5.83
N LEU A 146 -7.50 10.01 -6.48
CA LEU A 146 -6.97 8.70 -6.11
C LEU A 146 -6.40 8.69 -4.69
N ALA A 147 -5.84 9.80 -4.21
CA ALA A 147 -5.36 9.90 -2.83
C ALA A 147 -6.51 9.84 -1.82
N GLU A 148 -7.61 10.55 -2.09
CA GLU A 148 -8.81 10.51 -1.24
C GLU A 148 -9.40 9.11 -1.18
N HIS A 149 -9.58 8.47 -2.34
CA HIS A 149 -10.13 7.11 -2.43
C HIS A 149 -9.24 6.09 -1.70
N LEU A 150 -7.91 6.19 -1.83
CA LEU A 150 -6.98 5.32 -1.11
C LEU A 150 -7.00 5.57 0.41
N GLU A 151 -7.22 6.81 0.85
CA GLU A 151 -7.31 7.14 2.27
C GLU A 151 -8.57 6.55 2.90
N GLU A 152 -9.71 6.62 2.21
CA GLU A 152 -10.94 5.94 2.61
C GLU A 152 -10.76 4.42 2.68
N ALA A 153 -10.14 3.84 1.64
CA ALA A 153 -9.83 2.41 1.60
C ALA A 153 -8.93 2.00 2.77
N LYS A 154 -7.90 2.79 3.09
CA LYS A 154 -7.01 2.54 4.23
C LYS A 154 -7.78 2.57 5.55
N ASN A 155 -8.60 3.61 5.77
CA ASN A 155 -9.36 3.78 7.01
C ASN A 155 -10.40 2.68 7.21
N TYR A 156 -10.95 2.14 6.13
CA TYR A 156 -11.91 1.04 6.19
C TYR A 156 -11.24 -0.32 6.40
N LEU A 157 -10.09 -0.57 5.75
CA LEU A 157 -9.42 -1.88 5.78
C LEU A 157 -8.51 -2.05 7.00
N ILE A 158 -7.95 -0.95 7.52
CA ILE A 158 -6.99 -0.95 8.63
C ILE A 158 -7.66 -0.27 9.81
N THR A 159 -8.39 -1.06 10.59
CA THR A 159 -9.06 -0.61 11.80
C THR A 159 -8.25 -0.99 13.04
N PRO A 160 -8.51 -0.38 14.21
CA PRO A 160 -7.86 -0.77 15.47
C PRO A 160 -8.06 -2.26 15.80
N ASP A 161 -9.18 -2.85 15.37
CA ASP A 161 -9.49 -4.26 15.56
C ASP A 161 -8.72 -5.19 14.60
N ARG A 162 -8.22 -4.66 13.49
CA ARG A 162 -7.46 -5.40 12.46
C ARG A 162 -6.27 -4.57 11.98
N PRO A 163 -5.27 -4.34 12.86
CA PRO A 163 -4.12 -3.55 12.50
C PRO A 163 -3.23 -4.31 11.50
N ASN A 164 -2.77 -3.59 10.47
CA ASN A 164 -1.73 -4.08 9.58
C ASN A 164 -0.74 -2.95 9.29
N GLU A 165 0.23 -2.77 10.17
CA GLU A 165 1.20 -1.67 10.08
C GLU A 165 2.01 -1.69 8.78
N ARG A 166 2.29 -2.88 8.25
CA ARG A 166 3.07 -3.04 7.02
C ARG A 166 2.30 -2.48 5.83
N VAL A 167 1.03 -2.86 5.68
CA VAL A 167 0.18 -2.37 4.60
C VAL A 167 -0.16 -0.90 4.83
N ALA A 168 -0.43 -0.47 6.07
CA ALA A 168 -0.70 0.93 6.40
C ALA A 168 0.45 1.85 5.96
N ARG A 169 1.69 1.48 6.32
CA ARG A 169 2.89 2.25 5.96
C ARG A 169 3.09 2.30 4.45
N ASP A 170 2.84 1.19 3.74
CA ASP A 170 2.99 1.17 2.28
C ASP A 170 1.89 1.97 1.57
N MET A 171 0.65 1.92 2.07
CA MET A 171 -0.44 2.79 1.64
C MET A 171 -0.11 4.26 1.89
N ASP A 172 0.50 4.61 3.02
CA ASP A 172 0.93 5.98 3.32
C ASP A 172 2.01 6.49 2.36
N ILE A 173 2.91 5.61 1.91
CA ILE A 173 3.91 5.95 0.88
C ILE A 173 3.20 6.30 -0.43
N VAL A 174 2.22 5.49 -0.85
CA VAL A 174 1.44 5.75 -2.07
C VAL A 174 0.59 7.00 -1.92
N LEU A 175 -0.06 7.22 -0.76
CA LEU A 175 -0.80 8.44 -0.46
C LEU A 175 0.08 9.69 -0.56
N ARG A 176 1.28 9.65 0.00
CA ARG A 176 2.23 10.77 -0.09
C ARG A 176 2.66 11.02 -1.53
N PHE A 177 2.89 9.96 -2.31
CA PHE A 177 3.21 10.06 -3.73
C PHE A 177 2.06 10.70 -4.52
N LEU A 178 0.83 10.24 -4.31
CA LEU A 178 -0.37 10.76 -4.98
C LEU A 178 -0.63 12.23 -4.62
N ARG A 179 -0.53 12.59 -3.34
CA ARG A 179 -0.66 13.98 -2.87
C ARG A 179 0.43 14.90 -3.43
N ALA A 180 1.68 14.43 -3.49
CA ALA A 180 2.77 15.19 -4.08
C ALA A 180 2.59 15.43 -5.59
N ARG A 181 1.82 14.55 -6.26
CA ARG A 181 1.50 14.66 -7.67
C ARG A 181 0.33 15.62 -7.93
N GLY A 182 -0.63 15.68 -7.01
CA GLY A 182 -1.76 16.62 -7.04
C GLY A 182 -2.68 16.37 -8.22
N GLU A 183 -2.92 17.39 -9.05
CA GLU A 183 -3.79 17.28 -10.23
C GLU A 183 -3.14 16.57 -11.42
N ARG A 184 -1.83 16.28 -11.35
CA ARG A 184 -1.14 15.61 -12.44
C ARG A 184 -1.54 14.14 -12.50
N GLY A 185 -1.73 13.66 -13.73
CA GLY A 185 -1.93 12.22 -13.98
C GLY A 185 -0.73 11.37 -13.56
N ILE A 186 -1.00 10.09 -13.35
CA ILE A 186 -0.02 9.07 -13.01
C ILE A 186 0.52 8.47 -14.30
N ARG A 187 1.85 8.39 -14.42
CA ARG A 187 2.48 7.82 -15.63
C ARG A 187 2.29 6.30 -15.70
N PRO A 188 2.31 5.69 -16.89
CA PRO A 188 2.15 4.25 -17.05
C PRO A 188 3.01 3.40 -16.12
N GLU A 189 4.29 3.71 -15.99
CA GLU A 189 5.24 2.99 -15.13
C GLU A 189 4.93 3.15 -13.63
N GLU A 190 4.42 4.31 -13.24
CA GLU A 190 4.00 4.61 -11.86
C GLU A 190 2.70 3.84 -11.54
N ARG A 191 1.76 3.78 -12.49
CA ARG A 191 0.51 3.00 -12.38
C ARG A 191 0.81 1.52 -12.16
N ASP A 192 1.70 0.93 -12.97
CA ASP A 192 2.08 -0.48 -12.83
C ASP A 192 2.71 -0.78 -11.47
N ASN A 193 3.48 0.15 -10.92
CA ASN A 193 4.07 0.00 -9.58
C ASN A 193 2.98 -0.02 -8.51
N ILE A 194 2.02 0.90 -8.58
CA ILE A 194 0.90 1.00 -7.64
C ILE A 194 0.03 -0.27 -7.74
N LEU A 195 -0.29 -0.75 -8.95
CA LEU A 195 -1.07 -1.98 -9.14
C LEU A 195 -0.39 -3.20 -8.51
N LYS A 196 0.93 -3.34 -8.70
CA LYS A 196 1.71 -4.42 -8.04
C LYS A 196 1.68 -4.32 -6.51
N ARG A 197 1.67 -3.10 -5.96
CA ARG A 197 1.54 -2.88 -4.52
C ARG A 197 0.15 -3.25 -4.03
N ILE A 198 -0.91 -2.87 -4.76
CA ILE A 198 -2.29 -3.23 -4.41
C ILE A 198 -2.45 -4.75 -4.32
N GLU A 199 -1.95 -5.51 -5.29
CA GLU A 199 -1.98 -6.98 -5.24
C GLU A 199 -1.24 -7.54 -4.02
N ARG A 200 -0.09 -6.94 -3.68
CA ARG A 200 0.64 -7.30 -2.47
C ARG A 200 -0.12 -6.96 -1.19
N TRP A 201 -0.83 -5.83 -1.15
CA TRP A 201 -1.67 -5.45 -0.02
C TRP A 201 -2.82 -6.44 0.16
N LYS A 202 -3.50 -6.82 -0.94
CA LYS A 202 -4.55 -7.84 -0.90
C LYS A 202 -4.06 -9.14 -0.26
N ALA A 203 -2.88 -9.61 -0.68
CA ALA A 203 -2.28 -10.81 -0.11
C ALA A 203 -1.96 -10.66 1.39
N HIS A 204 -1.33 -9.55 1.79
CA HIS A 204 -0.97 -9.33 3.20
C HIS A 204 -2.18 -9.12 4.11
N LEU A 205 -3.20 -8.41 3.65
CA LEU A 205 -4.45 -8.20 4.39
C LEU A 205 -5.21 -9.51 4.54
N ALA A 206 -5.22 -10.37 3.50
CA ALA A 206 -5.86 -11.67 3.56
C ALA A 206 -5.16 -12.63 4.54
N VAL A 207 -3.82 -12.62 4.61
CA VAL A 207 -3.04 -13.45 5.54
C VAL A 207 -3.18 -12.96 6.97
N SER A 208 -3.08 -11.65 7.19
CA SER A 208 -3.19 -11.03 8.52
C SER A 208 -4.56 -11.22 9.18
N ALA A 209 -5.58 -11.56 8.39
CA ALA A 209 -6.94 -11.74 8.85
C ALA A 209 -7.27 -13.19 9.25
N VAL A 210 -6.37 -14.14 8.97
CA VAL A 210 -6.52 -15.54 9.42
C VAL A 210 -5.72 -15.68 10.72
N PRO A 211 -6.36 -15.83 11.89
CA PRO A 211 -5.63 -16.11 13.11
C PRO A 211 -4.92 -17.47 12.93
N SER A 212 -3.60 -17.49 13.11
CA SER A 212 -2.83 -18.73 13.20
C SER A 212 -3.38 -19.52 14.40
N GLY A 213 -4.14 -20.56 14.11
CA GLY A 213 -4.68 -21.50 15.11
C GLY A 213 -3.63 -22.50 15.55
#